data_AF-A0AAV9CDB4-F1
#
_entry.id   AF-A0AAV9CDB4-F1
#
_cell.length_a   1.000
_cell.length_b   1.000
_cell.length_c   1.000
_cell.angle_alpha   90.00
_cell.angle_beta   90.00
_cell.angle_gamma   90.00
#
_symmetry.space_group_name_H-M   'P 1'
#
loop_
_entity.id
_entity.type
_entity.pdbx_description
1 polymer ?
#
loop_
_entity_poly.entity_id
_entity_poly.type
_entity_poly.pdbx_seq_one_letter_code
_entity_poly.pdbx_strand_id
1 'polypeptide(L)'
;MAANKREKKCDFKLKGTFSEDSCKIYKGNSSTIVAQMEKKDTVKTVILGRDTFEIKIDKNVDHAFIISLIIILYEIENPIEVKSP
;
A
#
# COMPACT_ATOMS: atom_id res chain seq x y z
N MET A 1 11.36 28.16 -20.13
CA MET A 1 10.95 27.93 -18.72
C MET A 1 9.85 26.89 -18.72
N ALA A 2 10.12 25.67 -18.26
CA ALA A 2 9.07 24.70 -18.02
C ALA A 2 8.32 25.14 -16.75
N ALA A 3 7.14 25.75 -16.92
CA ALA A 3 6.24 25.98 -15.81
C ALA A 3 5.69 24.60 -15.41
N ASN A 4 6.11 24.09 -14.25
CA ASN A 4 5.48 22.92 -13.66
C ASN A 4 4.05 23.35 -13.31
N LYS A 5 3.09 23.15 -14.22
CA LYS A 5 1.66 23.32 -13.91
C LYS A 5 1.43 22.35 -12.77
N ARG A 6 1.15 22.85 -11.56
CA ARG A 6 0.84 21.99 -10.41
C ARG A 6 -0.35 21.13 -10.80
N GLU A 7 -0.12 19.91 -11.25
CA GLU A 7 -1.16 18.92 -11.34
C GLU A 7 -1.58 18.63 -9.91
N LYS A 8 -2.70 19.21 -9.50
CA LYS A 8 -3.33 18.95 -8.19
C LYS A 8 -3.94 17.55 -8.12
N LYS A 9 -3.74 16.72 -9.15
CA LYS A 9 -4.38 15.42 -9.32
C LYS A 9 -3.29 14.36 -9.26
N CYS A 10 -3.33 13.53 -8.22
CA CYS A 10 -2.46 12.37 -8.15
C CYS A 10 -2.93 11.32 -9.17
N ASP A 11 -2.00 10.51 -9.68
CA ASP A 11 -2.30 9.36 -10.54
C ASP A 11 -2.75 8.13 -9.74
N PHE A 12 -2.24 8.02 -8.51
CA PHE A 12 -2.64 7.01 -7.54
C PHE A 12 -2.71 7.61 -6.14
N LYS A 13 -3.62 7.09 -5.32
CA LYS A 13 -3.79 7.53 -3.93
C LYS A 13 -3.85 6.32 -3.01
N LEU A 14 -2.97 6.29 -2.01
CA LEU A 14 -3.02 5.31 -0.93
C LEU A 14 -3.92 5.86 0.20
N LYS A 15 -4.74 5.00 0.79
CA LYS A 15 -5.48 5.27 2.03
C LYS A 15 -5.42 4.06 2.94
N GLY A 16 -5.45 4.31 4.25
CA GLY A 16 -5.33 3.27 5.28
C GLY A 16 -3.88 3.11 5.74
N THR A 17 -3.67 2.18 6.65
CA THR A 17 -2.36 1.81 7.17
C THR A 17 -1.98 0.39 6.73
N PHE A 18 -0.72 0.03 6.88
CA PHE A 18 -0.26 -1.34 6.64
C PHE A 18 -0.84 -2.30 7.68
N SER A 19 -1.02 -1.86 8.93
CA SER A 19 -1.39 -2.70 10.08
C SER A 19 -2.89 -2.92 10.29
N GLU A 20 -3.76 -2.03 9.79
CA GLU A 20 -5.22 -2.07 10.05
C GLU A 20 -6.05 -2.66 8.89
N ASP A 21 -5.50 -3.56 8.08
CA ASP A 21 -6.25 -4.39 7.12
C ASP A 21 -7.10 -3.62 6.08
N SER A 22 -6.76 -2.36 5.84
CA SER A 22 -7.61 -1.42 5.10
C SER A 22 -6.85 -0.63 4.05
N CYS A 23 -5.58 -0.95 3.81
CA CYS A 23 -4.80 -0.26 2.78
C CYS A 23 -5.42 -0.47 1.40
N LYS A 24 -5.84 0.63 0.78
CA LYS A 24 -6.44 0.67 -0.55
C LYS A 24 -5.68 1.66 -1.42
N ILE A 25 -5.37 1.21 -2.63
CA ILE A 25 -4.75 2.00 -3.68
C ILE A 25 -5.84 2.36 -4.69
N TYR A 26 -6.03 3.66 -4.92
CA TYR A 26 -7.03 4.21 -5.81
C TYR A 26 -6.39 4.79 -7.07
N LYS A 27 -7.10 4.73 -8.20
CA LYS A 27 -6.71 5.45 -9.43
C LYS A 27 -7.03 6.94 -9.27
N GLY A 28 -5.99 7.71 -9.03
CA GLY A 28 -5.99 9.13 -8.73
C GLY A 28 -6.98 9.51 -7.64
N ASN A 29 -7.81 10.51 -7.92
CA ASN A 29 -8.85 10.97 -7.00
C ASN A 29 -10.21 10.28 -7.21
N SER A 30 -10.28 9.22 -8.02
CA SER A 30 -11.52 8.46 -8.23
C SER A 30 -11.75 7.43 -7.11
N SER A 31 -12.95 6.86 -7.05
CA SER A 31 -13.26 5.73 -6.16
C SER A 31 -12.83 4.37 -6.71
N THR A 32 -12.14 4.34 -7.86
CA THR A 32 -11.67 3.09 -8.49
C THR A 32 -10.51 2.53 -7.68
N ILE A 33 -10.73 1.38 -7.04
CA ILE A 33 -9.69 0.64 -6.31
C ILE A 33 -8.92 -0.20 -7.33
N VAL A 34 -7.59 -0.04 -7.35
CA VAL A 34 -6.67 -0.81 -8.20
C VAL A 34 -5.94 -1.89 -7.41
N ALA A 35 -5.83 -1.73 -6.09
CA ALA A 35 -5.39 -2.78 -5.20
C ALA A 35 -5.95 -2.58 -3.79
N GLN A 36 -6.15 -3.68 -3.08
CA GLN A 36 -6.61 -3.69 -1.69
C GLN A 36 -5.84 -4.76 -0.91
N MET A 37 -5.29 -4.36 0.24
CA MET A 37 -4.78 -5.27 1.25
C MET A 37 -5.93 -5.73 2.15
N GLU A 38 -5.95 -7.02 2.46
CA GLU A 38 -6.91 -7.64 3.37
C GLU A 38 -6.15 -8.57 4.34
N LYS A 39 -6.54 -8.57 5.61
CA LYS A 39 -6.02 -9.57 6.55
C LYS A 39 -6.42 -10.95 6.12
N LYS A 40 -5.49 -11.89 6.25
CA LYS A 40 -5.83 -13.30 6.23
C LYS A 40 -5.97 -13.81 7.66
N ASP A 41 -7.18 -13.74 8.19
CA ASP A 41 -7.55 -14.36 9.46
C ASP A 41 -7.65 -15.87 9.32
N THR A 42 -6.51 -16.55 9.17
CA THR A 42 -6.44 -17.99 9.36
C THR A 42 -6.18 -18.30 10.83
N VAL A 43 -6.94 -19.24 11.41
CA VAL A 43 -6.79 -19.70 12.81
C VAL A 43 -5.33 -20.05 13.16
N LYS A 44 -4.54 -20.51 12.16
CA LYS A 44 -3.12 -20.82 12.31
C LYS A 44 -2.20 -19.59 12.43
N THR A 45 -2.52 -18.45 11.81
CA THR A 45 -1.68 -17.23 11.88
C THR A 45 -1.84 -16.49 13.20
N VAL A 46 -3.06 -16.48 13.77
CA VAL A 46 -3.32 -15.95 15.12
C VAL A 46 -2.50 -16.70 16.18
N ILE A 47 -2.39 -18.03 16.05
CA ILE A 47 -1.62 -18.88 16.98
C ILE A 47 -0.11 -18.70 16.81
N LEU A 48 0.36 -18.34 15.61
CA LEU A 48 1.79 -18.20 15.29
C LEU A 48 2.33 -16.76 15.36
N GLY A 49 1.48 -15.77 15.67
CA GLY A 49 1.88 -14.36 15.77
C GLY A 49 2.45 -13.77 14.47
N ARG A 50 2.12 -14.36 13.31
CA ARG A 50 2.50 -13.84 11.98
C ARG A 50 1.27 -13.24 11.35
N ASP A 51 1.24 -11.92 11.21
CA ASP A 51 0.24 -11.29 10.35
C ASP A 51 0.58 -11.63 8.90
N THR A 52 -0.30 -12.39 8.23
CA THR A 52 -0.22 -12.61 6.79
C THR A 52 -1.30 -11.79 6.11
N PHE A 53 -0.88 -10.93 5.19
CA PHE A 53 -1.78 -10.10 4.41
C PHE A 53 -1.91 -10.67 3.00
N GLU A 54 -3.11 -10.54 2.43
CA GLU A 54 -3.37 -10.83 1.02
C GLU A 54 -3.62 -9.51 0.29
N ILE A 55 -3.03 -9.35 -0.90
CA ILE A 55 -3.23 -8.17 -1.72
C ILE A 55 -4.01 -8.60 -2.96
N LYS A 56 -5.20 -8.04 -3.12
CA LYS A 56 -6.00 -8.18 -4.34
C LYS A 56 -5.64 -7.05 -5.29
N ILE A 57 -5.16 -7.39 -6.48
CA ILE A 57 -4.71 -6.43 -7.50
C ILE A 57 -5.62 -6.54 -8.73
N ASP A 58 -6.04 -5.40 -9.29
CA ASP A 58 -6.79 -5.37 -10.54
C ASP A 58 -5.97 -5.99 -11.69
N LYS A 59 -6.63 -6.77 -12.55
CA LYS A 59 -5.96 -7.53 -13.62
C LYS A 59 -5.16 -6.67 -14.59
N ASN A 60 -5.49 -5.39 -14.74
CA ASN A 60 -4.86 -4.48 -15.70
C ASN A 60 -3.76 -3.62 -15.08
N VAL A 61 -3.31 -3.97 -13.88
CA VAL A 61 -2.37 -3.17 -13.10
C VAL A 61 -1.10 -3.97 -12.86
N ASP A 62 0.03 -3.31 -13.07
CA ASP A 62 1.34 -3.92 -12.85
C ASP A 62 1.52 -4.29 -11.37
N HIS A 63 1.86 -5.55 -11.13
CA HIS A 63 1.97 -6.06 -9.77
C HIS A 63 3.21 -5.50 -9.07
N ALA A 64 4.34 -5.32 -9.76
CA ALA A 64 5.56 -4.80 -9.17
C ALA A 64 5.38 -3.34 -8.72
N PHE A 65 4.65 -2.54 -9.49
CA PHE A 65 4.24 -1.18 -9.11
C PHE A 65 3.45 -1.18 -7.80
N ILE A 66 2.43 -2.02 -7.68
CA ILE A 66 1.62 -2.12 -6.47
C ILE A 66 2.46 -2.57 -5.26
N ILE A 67 3.27 -3.62 -5.41
CA ILE A 67 4.12 -4.12 -4.32
C ILE A 67 5.11 -3.04 -3.87
N SER A 68 5.67 -2.26 -4.80
CA SER A 68 6.58 -1.15 -4.47
C SER A 68 5.89 -0.09 -3.61
N LEU A 69 4.64 0.28 -3.93
CA LEU A 69 3.87 1.24 -3.13
C LEU A 69 3.58 0.72 -1.71
N ILE A 70 3.31 -0.58 -1.57
CA ILE A 70 3.07 -1.21 -0.26
C ILE A 70 4.35 -1.24 0.58
N ILE A 71 5.50 -1.56 -0.02
CA ILE A 71 6.80 -1.52 0.68
C ILE A 71 7.11 -0.10 1.15
N ILE A 72 6.90 0.91 0.29
CA ILE A 72 7.11 2.32 0.67
C ILE A 72 6.21 2.69 1.86
N LEU A 73 4.93 2.27 1.86
CA LEU A 73 4.05 2.51 3.00
C LEU A 73 4.53 1.81 4.27
N TYR A 74 4.96 0.54 4.16
CA TYR A 74 5.49 -0.22 5.28
C TYR A 74 6.70 0.47 5.93
N GLU A 75 7.64 0.98 5.13
CA GLU A 75 8.83 1.66 5.65
C GLU A 75 8.53 3.05 6.23
N ILE A 76 7.48 3.72 5.78
CA ILE A 76 7.01 4.97 6.39
C ILE A 76 6.44 4.71 7.79
N GLU A 77 5.70 3.61 7.95
CA GLU A 77 5.07 3.24 9.22
C GLU A 77 6.03 2.54 10.19
N ASN A 78 7.02 1.83 9.66
CA ASN A 78 8.05 1.11 10.42
C ASN A 78 9.42 1.65 10.01
N PRO A 79 9.73 2.92 10.34
CA PRO A 79 10.97 3.54 9.91
C PRO A 79 12.15 2.68 10.37
N ILE A 80 13.02 2.33 9.43
CA ILE A 80 14.27 1.63 9.72
C ILE A 80 15.03 2.47 10.75
N GLU A 81 15.16 1.97 11.97
CA GLU A 81 16.10 2.54 12.92
C GLU A 81 17.51 2.33 12.36
N VAL A 82 18.06 3.36 11.73
CA VAL A 82 19.47 3.41 11.41
C VAL A 82 20.19 3.54 12.74
N LYS A 83 20.59 2.41 13.33
CA LYS A 83 21.49 2.42 14.47
C LYS A 83 22.77 3.14 14.04
N SER A 84 23.03 4.28 14.66
CA SER A 84 24.31 4.96 14.62
C SER A 84 25.43 3.94 14.94
N PRO A 85 26.57 3.98 14.22
CA PRO A 85 27.68 3.08 14.49
C PRO A 85 28.21 3.17 15.92
#